data_AF-A0A7C1YUD9-F1
#
_entry.id   AF-A0A7C1YUD9-F1
#
_cell.length_a   1.000
_cell.length_b   1.000
_cell.length_c   1.000
_cell.angle_alpha   90.00
_cell.angle_beta   90.00
_cell.angle_gamma   90.00
#
_symmetry.space_group_name_H-M   'P 1'
#
loop_
_entity.id
_entity.type
_entity.pdbx_description
1 polymer ?
#
loop_
_entity_poly.entity_id
_entity_poly.type
_entity_poly.pdbx_seq_one_letter_code
_entity_poly.pdbx_strand_id
1 'polypeptide(L)' 'MKQVFASYHFTAKNGKLNGFGNYLGEFDEEIYERDMGRFILDLEKTIANQLLEKISLEVQVKILYFR' A
#
# COMPACT_ATOMS: atom_id res chain seq x y z
N MET A 1 -5.18 -16.60 5.66
CA MET A 1 -4.32 -15.39 5.56
C MET A 1 -3.42 -15.58 4.36
N LYS A 2 -3.45 -14.65 3.41
CA LYS A 2 -2.67 -14.72 2.18
C LYS A 2 -1.47 -13.78 2.29
N GLN A 3 -0.27 -14.29 1.98
CA GLN A 3 0.90 -13.43 1.82
C GLN A 3 0.81 -12.70 0.49
N VAL A 4 0.96 -11.37 0.55
CA VAL A 4 0.85 -10.48 -0.60
C VAL A 4 2.15 -9.73 -0.77
N PHE A 5 2.71 -9.82 -1.98
CA PHE A 5 3.76 -8.91 -2.43
C PHE A 5 3.13 -7.79 -3.26
N ALA A 6 3.51 -6.54 -3.02
CA ALA A 6 3.03 -5.40 -3.79
C ALA A 6 4.15 -4.43 -4.16
N SER A 7 4.14 -3.93 -5.39
CA SER A 7 4.95 -2.80 -5.84
C SER A 7 4.07 -1.56 -5.94
N TYR A 8 4.56 -0.44 -5.43
CA TYR A 8 3.77 0.78 -5.30
C TYR A 8 4.55 2.03 -5.65
N HIS A 9 3.82 3.08 -6.00
CA HIS A 9 4.29 4.46 -6.03
C HIS A 9 3.67 5.23 -4.87
N PHE A 10 4.41 6.17 -4.27
CA PHE A 10 3.88 7.08 -3.27
C PHE A 10 4.20 8.54 -3.60
N THR A 11 3.32 9.44 -3.19
CA THR A 11 3.52 10.89 -3.25
C THR A 11 3.20 11.48 -1.89
N ALA A 12 4.14 12.21 -1.29
CA ALA A 12 3.89 12.99 -0.09
C ALA A 12 2.87 14.10 -0.38
N LYS A 13 1.89 14.29 0.51
CA LYS A 13 0.84 15.30 0.32
C LYS A 13 1.36 16.74 0.26
N ASN A 14 2.55 16.98 0.79
CA ASN A 14 3.24 18.27 0.68
C ASN A 14 3.86 18.51 -0.72
N GLY A 15 3.77 17.55 -1.64
CA GLY A 15 4.28 17.64 -3.01
C GLY A 15 5.80 17.59 -3.14
N LYS A 16 6.55 17.42 -2.05
CA LYS A 16 8.03 17.55 -2.04
C LYS A 16 8.77 16.24 -2.25
N LEU A 17 8.09 15.10 -2.08
CA LEU A 17 8.70 13.78 -2.13
C LEU A 17 7.77 12.81 -2.83
N ASN A 18 8.30 12.02 -3.75
CA ASN A 18 7.64 10.86 -4.32
C ASN A 18 8.66 9.75 -4.52
N GLY A 19 8.18 8.54 -4.77
CA GLY A 19 9.07 7.41 -4.98
C GLY A 19 8.34 6.10 -5.20
N PHE A 20 9.13 5.05 -5.32
CA PHE A 20 8.65 3.68 -5.53
C PHE A 20 9.11 2.80 -4.37
N GLY A 21 8.38 1.72 -4.14
CA GLY A 21 8.74 0.73 -3.14
C GLY A 21 8.07 -0.61 -3.36
N ASN A 22 8.47 -1.56 -2.53
CA ASN A 22 7.87 -2.87 -2.45
C ASN A 22 7.39 -3.13 -1.03
N TYR A 23 6.29 -3.85 -0.90
CA TYR A 23 5.67 -4.25 0.35
C TYR A 23 5.47 -5.76 0.35
N LEU A 24 5.69 -6.39 1.50
CA LEU A 24 5.35 -7.78 1.76
C LEU A 24 4.58 -7.82 3.07
N GLY A 25 3.39 -8.41 3.06
CA GLY A 25 2.56 -8.53 4.26
C GLY A 25 1.51 -9.62 4.12
N GLU A 26 0.71 -9.80 5.16
CA GLU A 26 -0.36 -10.79 5.21
C GLU A 26 -1.72 -10.11 5.26
N PHE A 27 -2.67 -10.62 4.49
CA PHE A 27 -4.04 -10.09 4.42
C PHE A 27 -5.08 -11.20 4.57
N ASP A 28 -6.30 -10.79 4.89
CA ASP A 28 -7.46 -11.67 4.86
C ASP A 28 -7.69 -12.18 3.43
N GLU A 29 -7.75 -13.50 3.30
CA GLU A 29 -7.92 -14.19 2.02
C GLU A 29 -9.33 -14.01 1.47
N GLU A 30 -10.36 -13.89 2.33
CA GLU A 30 -11.73 -13.66 1.86
C GLU A 30 -11.86 -12.28 1.21
N ILE A 31 -11.22 -11.25 1.77
CA ILE A 31 -11.24 -9.90 1.19
C ILE A 31 -10.48 -9.89 -0.14
N TYR A 32 -9.34 -10.57 -0.20
CA TYR A 32 -8.55 -10.74 -1.42
C TYR A 32 -9.36 -11.37 -2.57
N GLU A 33 -10.20 -12.37 -2.27
CA GLU A 33 -10.96 -13.09 -3.31
C GLU A 33 -12.30 -12.44 -3.66
N ARG A 34 -12.99 -11.85 -2.68
CA ARG A 34 -14.38 -11.41 -2.85
C ARG A 34 -14.53 -9.93 -3.19
N ASP A 35 -13.59 -9.09 -2.76
CA ASP A 35 -13.67 -7.63 -2.96
C ASP A 35 -12.29 -7.03 -3.23
N MET A 36 -11.85 -7.20 -4.48
CA MET A 36 -10.55 -6.71 -4.94
C MET A 36 -10.40 -5.19 -4.80
N GLY A 37 -11.49 -4.43 -4.97
CA GLY A 37 -11.46 -2.97 -4.84
C GLY A 37 -11.15 -2.56 -3.40
N ARG A 38 -11.86 -3.15 -2.43
CA ARG A 38 -11.59 -2.93 -1.02
C ARG A 38 -10.20 -3.42 -0.61
N PHE A 39 -9.79 -4.59 -1.09
CA PHE A 39 -8.47 -5.14 -0.84
C PHE A 39 -7.36 -4.15 -1.23
N ILE A 40 -7.43 -3.59 -2.45
CA ILE A 40 -6.44 -2.61 -2.93
C ILE A 40 -6.42 -1.35 -2.04
N LEU A 41 -7.59 -0.85 -1.63
CA LEU A 41 -7.68 0.33 -0.74
C LEU A 41 -7.06 0.06 0.64
N ASP A 42 -7.30 -1.11 1.21
CA ASP A 42 -6.72 -1.51 2.50
C ASP A 42 -5.20 -1.70 2.39
N LEU A 43 -4.72 -2.27 1.28
CA LEU A 43 -3.30 -2.39 0.97
C LEU A 43 -2.62 -1.00 0.81
N GLU A 44 -3.22 -0.08 0.05
CA GLU A 44 -2.73 1.30 -0.10
C GLU A 44 -2.64 2.01 1.26
N LYS A 45 -3.68 1.88 2.09
CA LYS A 45 -3.73 2.48 3.43
C LYS A 45 -2.66 1.90 4.36
N THR A 46 -2.46 0.59 4.32
CA THR A 46 -1.44 -0.10 5.14
C THR A 46 -0.05 0.41 4.80
N ILE A 47 0.28 0.49 3.51
CA ILE A 47 1.58 1.01 3.04
C ILE A 47 1.73 2.50 3.40
N ALA A 48 0.68 3.29 3.25
CA ALA A 48 0.70 4.72 3.59
C ALA A 48 1.00 4.94 5.09
N ASN A 49 0.40 4.15 5.98
CA ASN A 49 0.67 4.21 7.42
C ASN A 49 2.12 3.85 7.76
N GLN A 50 2.66 2.80 7.14
CA GLN A 50 4.07 2.44 7.35
C GLN A 50 5.04 3.52 6.85
N LEU A 51 4.71 4.17 5.73
CA LEU A 51 5.51 5.29 5.23
C LEU A 51 5.42 6.49 6.16
N LEU A 52 4.23 6.79 6.71
CA LEU A 52 4.08 7.84 7.71
C LEU A 52 5.01 7.61 8.92
N GLU A 53 5.10 6.38 9.41
CA GLU A 53 6.01 6.05 10.53
C GLU A 53 7.49 6.17 10.15
N LYS A 54 7.87 5.77 8.93
CA LYS A 54 9.27 5.74 8.48
C LYS A 54 9.83 7.10 8.07
N ILE A 55 9.03 7.92 7.40
CA ILE A 55 9.48 9.20 6.82
C ILE A 55 8.77 10.41 7.43
N SER A 56 7.90 10.20 8.42
CA SER A 56 7.17 11.26 9.12
C SER A 56 6.39 12.21 8.19
N LEU A 57 5.90 11.68 7.07
CA LEU A 57 5.12 12.41 6.08
C LEU A 57 3.89 11.62 5.69
N GLU A 58 2.74 12.30 5.64
CA GLU A 58 1.55 11.73 5.04
C GLU A 58 1.74 11.59 3.53
N VAL A 59 1.44 10.40 3.03
CA VAL A 59 1.59 10.06 1.62
C VAL A 59 0.28 9.50 1.06
N GLN A 60 0.07 9.69 -0.23
CA GLN A 60 -0.87 8.92 -1.01
C GLN A 60 -0.12 7.79 -1.71
N VAL A 61 -0.66 6.58 -1.69
CA VAL A 61 -0.07 5.39 -2.31
C VAL A 61 -0.93 4.95 -3.48
N LYS A 62 -0.29 4.46 -4.53
CA LYS A 62 -0.92 3.78 -5.66
C LYS A 62 -0.23 2.45 -5.91
N ILE A 63 -1.01 1.37 -5.92
CA ILE A 63 -0.49 0.04 -6.25
C ILE A 63 -0.29 -0.06 -7.75
N LEU A 64 0.90 -0.51 -8.15
CA LEU A 64 1.27 -0.75 -9.54
C LEU A 64 1.13 -2.23 -9.90
N TYR A 65 1.43 -3.09 -8.94
CA TYR A 65 1.38 -4.54 -9.07
C TYR A 65 1.21 -5.20 -7.70
N PHE A 66 0.49 -6.32 -7.63
CA PHE A 66 0.48 -7.20 -6.47
C PHE A 66 0.23 -8.66 -6.87
N ARG A 67 0.62 -9.59 -6.00
CA ARG A 67 0.36 -11.04 -6.11
C ARG A 67 0.25 -11.69 -4.74
#